data_AF-A0AAW0I6A1-F1
#
_entry.id   AF-A0AAW0I6A1-F1
#
_cell.length_a   1.000
_cell.length_b   1.000
_cell.length_c   1.000
_cell.angle_alpha   90.00
_cell.angle_beta   90.00
_cell.angle_gamma   90.00
#
_symmetry.space_group_name_H-M   'P 1'
#
loop_
_entity.id
_entity.type
_entity.pdbx_description
1 polymer ?
#
loop_
_entity_poly.entity_id
_entity_poly.type
_entity_poly.pdbx_seq_one_letter_code
_entity_poly.pdbx_strand_id
1 'polypeptide(L)'
;MELEAIELCPYDPNHRIPASRLQYHLASCKKKNPKIAKKMANCKYNACHVVPIKRLKEHEANCVNRSAVDDEPLNLPKVTHPRFEGNENFSSAGNQITDPDVWNV
;
A
#
# COMPACT_ATOMS: atom_id res chain seq x y z
N MET A 1 12.52 -30.42 -5.06
CA MET A 1 11.15 -29.86 -5.11
C MET A 1 11.00 -29.04 -3.84
N GLU A 2 11.08 -27.72 -3.94
CA GLU A 2 10.99 -26.82 -2.77
C GLU A 2 9.51 -26.73 -2.38
N LEU A 3 9.19 -26.93 -1.10
CA LEU A 3 7.81 -26.83 -0.62
C LEU A 3 7.45 -25.35 -0.46
N GLU A 4 6.47 -24.86 -1.22
CA GLU A 4 6.00 -23.49 -1.08
C GLU A 4 5.31 -23.30 0.29
N ALA A 5 5.71 -22.26 1.02
CA ALA A 5 5.11 -21.93 2.30
C ALA A 5 3.64 -21.52 2.12
N ILE A 6 2.78 -22.04 2.99
CA ILE A 6 1.34 -21.73 3.01
C ILE A 6 1.05 -20.82 4.21
N GLU A 7 0.45 -19.67 3.92
CA GLU A 7 0.06 -18.65 4.88
C GLU A 7 -1.46 -18.65 5.11
N LEU A 8 -1.87 -18.30 6.33
CA LEU A 8 -3.29 -18.11 6.66
C LEU A 8 -3.72 -16.69 6.36
N CYS A 9 -4.92 -16.53 5.77
CA CYS A 9 -5.43 -15.19 5.54
C CYS A 9 -5.85 -14.52 6.87
N PRO A 10 -5.38 -13.29 7.12
CA PRO A 10 -5.72 -12.52 8.32
C PRO A 10 -7.18 -12.05 8.34
N TYR A 11 -7.87 -12.09 7.20
CA TYR A 11 -9.28 -11.73 7.09
C TYR A 11 -10.23 -12.93 7.15
N ASP A 12 -9.75 -14.14 6.87
CA ASP A 12 -10.55 -15.37 6.92
C ASP A 12 -9.65 -16.59 7.22
N PRO A 13 -9.82 -17.27 8.37
CA PRO A 13 -8.95 -18.36 8.78
C PRO A 13 -9.10 -19.64 7.93
N ASN A 14 -10.13 -19.74 7.09
CA ASN A 14 -10.31 -20.89 6.19
C ASN A 14 -9.45 -20.76 4.92
N HIS A 15 -8.96 -19.57 4.60
CA HIS A 15 -8.09 -19.36 3.46
C HIS A 15 -6.64 -19.72 3.80
N ARG A 16 -6.14 -20.74 3.11
CA ARG A 16 -4.74 -21.18 3.09
C ARG A 16 -4.16 -20.80 1.73
N ILE A 17 -3.25 -19.83 1.71
CA ILE A 17 -2.77 -19.20 0.48
C ILE A 17 -1.25 -19.37 0.40
N PRO A 18 -0.68 -19.78 -0.75
CA PRO A 18 0.76 -19.79 -0.90
C PRO A 18 1.37 -18.41 -0.67
N ALA A 19 2.54 -18.33 -0.03
CA ALA A 19 3.18 -17.06 0.33
C ALA A 19 3.39 -16.17 -0.91
N SER A 20 3.77 -16.75 -2.05
CA SER A 20 3.89 -16.05 -3.33
C SER A 20 2.59 -15.37 -3.75
N ARG A 21 1.44 -15.98 -3.42
CA ARG A 21 0.10 -15.57 -3.82
C ARG A 21 -0.61 -14.64 -2.82
N LEU A 22 -0.03 -14.43 -1.64
CA LEU A 22 -0.70 -13.76 -0.52
C LEU A 22 -0.99 -12.28 -0.80
N GLN A 23 -0.06 -11.55 -1.44
CA GLN A 23 -0.19 -10.10 -1.68
C GLN A 23 -1.49 -9.71 -2.38
N TYR A 24 -1.75 -10.33 -3.52
CA TYR A 24 -2.93 -10.03 -4.34
C TYR A 24 -4.20 -10.69 -3.77
N HIS A 25 -4.06 -11.79 -3.02
CA HIS A 25 -5.17 -12.32 -2.23
C HIS A 25 -5.67 -11.28 -1.20
N LEU A 26 -4.76 -10.68 -0.42
CA LEU A 26 -5.12 -9.72 0.63
C LEU A 26 -5.93 -8.54 0.09
N ALA A 27 -5.56 -7.99 -1.07
CA ALA A 27 -6.25 -6.85 -1.67
C ALA A 27 -7.75 -7.13 -1.95
N SER A 28 -8.06 -8.30 -2.50
CA SER A 28 -9.44 -8.70 -2.79
C SER A 28 -10.18 -9.18 -1.55
N CYS A 29 -9.50 -9.94 -0.67
CA CYS A 29 -10.09 -10.50 0.54
C CYS A 29 -10.45 -9.40 1.56
N LYS A 30 -9.64 -8.35 1.66
CA LYS A 30 -9.94 -7.15 2.47
C LYS A 30 -11.27 -6.51 2.07
N LYS A 31 -11.52 -6.37 0.77
CA LYS A 31 -12.77 -5.77 0.24
C LYS A 31 -13.99 -6.63 0.58
N LYS A 32 -13.84 -7.96 0.54
CA LYS A 32 -14.91 -8.93 0.89
C LYS A 32 -15.18 -9.01 2.40
N ASN A 33 -14.21 -8.63 3.24
CA ASN A 33 -14.29 -8.77 4.70
C ASN A 33 -14.17 -7.41 5.44
N PRO A 34 -15.04 -6.42 5.16
CA PRO A 34 -14.89 -5.06 5.68
C PRO A 34 -14.99 -4.97 7.20
N LYS A 35 -15.78 -5.84 7.85
CA LYS A 35 -15.96 -5.85 9.31
C LYS A 35 -14.67 -6.22 10.05
N ILE A 36 -13.93 -7.19 9.54
CA ILE A 36 -12.64 -7.63 10.10
C ILE A 36 -11.56 -6.64 9.68
N ALA A 37 -11.55 -6.22 8.41
CA ALA A 37 -10.57 -5.26 7.88
C ALA A 37 -10.51 -3.96 8.67
N LYS A 38 -11.63 -3.45 9.19
CA LYS A 38 -11.66 -2.26 10.08
C LYS A 38 -10.86 -2.41 11.38
N LYS A 39 -10.53 -3.64 11.79
CA LYS A 39 -9.77 -3.95 13.02
C LYS A 39 -8.32 -4.35 12.72
N MET A 40 -7.94 -4.40 11.44
CA MET A 40 -6.63 -4.81 10.97
C MET A 40 -5.88 -3.64 10.31
N ALA A 41 -4.56 -3.65 10.39
CA ALA A 41 -3.68 -2.72 9.71
C ALA A 41 -2.55 -3.47 8.98
N ASN A 42 -2.03 -2.84 7.93
CA ASN A 42 -0.83 -3.31 7.26
C ASN A 42 0.42 -2.77 7.98
N CYS A 43 1.47 -3.59 8.02
CA CYS A 43 2.79 -3.15 8.44
C CYS A 43 3.39 -2.20 7.40
N LYS A 44 4.07 -1.14 7.85
CA LYS A 44 4.78 -0.22 6.94
C LYS A 44 5.97 -0.87 6.22
N TYR A 45 6.58 -1.91 6.79
CA TYR A 45 7.75 -2.59 6.24
C TYR A 45 7.41 -3.68 5.22
N ASN A 46 6.23 -4.31 5.34
CA ASN A 46 5.79 -5.37 4.45
C ASN A 46 4.27 -5.38 4.38
N ALA A 47 3.71 -5.05 3.20
CA ALA A 47 2.27 -4.97 2.99
C ALA A 47 1.55 -6.32 3.16
N CYS A 48 2.26 -7.45 3.15
CA CYS A 48 1.69 -8.77 3.42
C CYS A 48 1.40 -8.97 4.92
N HIS A 49 2.16 -8.28 5.79
CA HIS A 49 1.92 -8.35 7.22
C HIS A 49 0.68 -7.53 7.55
N VAL A 50 -0.43 -8.25 7.78
CA VAL A 50 -1.67 -7.66 8.25
C VAL A 50 -1.92 -8.15 9.66
N VAL A 51 -1.92 -7.22 10.61
CA VAL A 51 -2.03 -7.50 12.05
C VAL A 51 -3.17 -6.70 12.67
N PRO A 52 -3.70 -7.10 13.84
CA PRO A 52 -4.66 -6.28 14.56
C PRO A 52 -4.10 -4.90 14.87
N ILE A 53 -4.89 -3.84 14.67
CA ILE A 53 -4.47 -2.44 14.89
C ILE A 53 -3.84 -2.24 16.27
N LYS A 54 -4.40 -2.90 17.29
CA LYS A 54 -3.91 -2.82 18.69
C LYS A 54 -2.49 -3.35 18.88
N ARG A 55 -2.02 -4.24 18.00
CA ARG A 55 -0.68 -4.87 18.04
C ARG A 55 0.26 -4.34 16.96
N LEU A 56 -0.18 -3.36 16.16
CA LEU A 56 0.63 -2.85 15.05
C LEU A 56 1.97 -2.28 15.53
N LYS A 57 1.97 -1.44 16.58
CA LYS A 57 3.19 -0.83 17.11
C LYS A 57 4.21 -1.86 17.61
N GLU A 58 3.73 -2.87 18.33
CA GLU A 58 4.55 -3.99 18.82
C GLU A 58 5.13 -4.80 17.65
N HIS A 59 4.29 -5.10 16.65
CA HIS A 59 4.72 -5.77 15.44
C HIS A 59 5.80 -4.98 14.70
N GLU A 60 5.59 -3.68 14.48
CA GLU A 60 6.55 -2.84 13.76
C GLU A 60 7.90 -2.76 14.48
N ALA A 61 7.90 -2.63 15.81
CA ALA A 61 9.14 -2.64 16.60
C ALA A 61 9.95 -3.93 16.45
N ASN A 62 9.29 -5.08 16.22
CA ASN A 62 9.90 -6.41 16.13
C ASN A 62 9.82 -7.00 14.71
N CYS A 63 9.47 -6.21 13.70
CA CYS A 63 9.20 -6.73 12.36
C CYS A 63 10.50 -7.25 11.74
N VAL A 64 10.47 -8.46 11.18
CA VAL A 64 11.63 -9.05 10.49
C VAL A 64 12.08 -8.23 9.28
N ASN A 65 11.17 -7.44 8.70
CA ASN A 65 11.47 -6.53 7.59
C ASN A 65 11.88 -5.11 8.04
N ARG A 66 11.97 -4.85 9.35
CA ARG A 66 12.49 -3.57 9.87
C ARG A 66 14.00 -3.53 9.69
N SER A 67 14.50 -2.52 8.98
CA SER A 67 15.91 -2.24 8.82
C SER A 67 16.34 -1.09 9.76
N ALA A 68 17.62 -1.05 10.14
CA ALA A 68 18.15 -0.06 11.08
C ALA A 68 18.05 1.40 10.58
N VAL A 69 17.81 1.61 9.29
CA VAL A 69 17.73 2.94 8.65
C VAL A 69 16.36 3.61 8.79
N ASP A 70 15.32 2.88 9.20
CA ASP A 70 13.95 3.43 9.27
C ASP A 70 13.69 4.28 10.52
N ASP A 71 14.55 4.20 11.55
CA ASP A 71 14.45 5.01 12.77
C ASP A 71 15.07 6.40 12.65
N GLU A 72 15.76 6.72 11.55
CA GLU A 72 16.28 8.07 11.37
C GLU A 72 15.15 9.02 10.94
N PRO A 73 14.86 10.07 11.73
CA PRO A 73 14.05 11.16 11.24
C PRO A 73 14.84 11.80 10.10
N LEU A 74 14.42 11.53 8.87
CA LEU A 74 14.99 12.18 7.70
C LEU A 74 14.89 13.69 7.92
N ASN A 75 16.02 14.31 8.26
CA ASN A 75 16.20 15.74 8.13
C ASN A 75 16.26 16.03 6.63
N LEU A 76 15.13 15.85 5.95
CA LEU A 76 14.99 16.20 4.54
C LEU A 76 15.18 17.72 4.49
N PRO A 77 16.23 18.23 3.81
CA PRO A 77 16.28 19.65 3.53
C PRO A 77 15.01 20.01 2.77
N LYS A 78 14.28 21.01 3.26
CA LYS A 78 13.08 21.54 2.63
C LYS A 78 13.47 21.94 1.22
N VAL A 79 13.13 21.11 0.23
CA VAL A 79 13.22 21.52 -1.17
C VAL A 79 12.21 22.64 -1.30
N THR A 80 12.71 23.87 -1.30
CA THR A 80 11.93 25.05 -1.66
C THR A 80 11.49 24.83 -3.10
N HIS A 81 10.26 24.38 -3.30
CA HIS A 81 9.61 24.40 -4.60
C HIS A 81 9.77 25.81 -5.18
N PRO A 82 10.38 26.00 -6.36
CA PRO A 82 10.21 27.24 -7.09
C PRO A 82 8.72 27.35 -7.40
N ARG A 83 8.09 28.36 -6.80
CA ARG A 83 6.71 28.75 -7.06
C ARG A 83 6.59 29.09 -8.56
N PHE A 84 5.92 28.23 -9.31
CA PHE A 84 5.55 28.50 -10.70
C PHE A 84 4.40 29.50 -10.67
N GLU A 85 4.72 30.78 -10.85
CA GLU A 85 3.73 31.84 -11.08
C GLU A 85 3.13 31.63 -12.48
N GLY A 86 2.08 30.82 -12.56
CA GLY A 86 1.22 30.76 -13.74
C GLY A 86 0.34 32.00 -13.78
N ASN A 87 0.65 32.94 -14.67
CA ASN A 87 -0.25 34.03 -15.00
C ASN A 87 -1.48 33.47 -15.75
N GLU A 88 -2.66 33.83 -15.27
CA GLU A 88 -3.94 33.34 -15.77
C GLU A 88 -4.43 34.26 -16.89
N ASN A 89 -4.09 33.92 -18.14
CA ASN A 89 -4.65 34.59 -19.30
C ASN A 89 -4.97 33.55 -20.38
N PHE A 90 -6.14 32.88 -20.28
CA PHE A 90 -6.71 32.23 -21.45
C PHE A 90 -8.21 32.45 -21.53
N SER A 91 -8.57 33.34 -22.44
CA SER A 91 -9.93 33.61 -22.87
C SER A 91 -10.57 32.37 -23.50
N SER A 92 -11.86 32.24 -23.23
CA SER A 92 -12.82 31.29 -23.77
C SER A 92 -12.69 31.01 -25.26
N ALA A 93 -12.56 29.73 -25.64
CA ALA A 93 -13.10 29.14 -26.86
C ALA A 93 -12.93 27.61 -26.78
N GLY A 94 -14.04 26.88 -26.90
CA GLY A 94 -14.05 25.42 -26.84
C GLY A 94 -13.27 24.78 -28.00
N ASN A 95 -12.90 23.51 -27.82
CA ASN A 95 -13.19 22.45 -28.78
C ASN A 95 -12.59 21.10 -28.32
N GLN A 96 -13.48 20.12 -28.24
CA GLN A 96 -13.32 18.70 -28.60
C GLN A 96 -12.10 17.94 -28.05
N ILE A 97 -12.40 17.09 -27.06
CA ILE A 97 -11.54 15.98 -26.62
C ILE A 97 -11.52 14.95 -27.75
N THR A 98 -10.38 14.78 -28.40
CA THR A 98 -10.03 13.56 -29.15
C THR A 98 -9.11 12.72 -28.28
N ASP A 99 -9.60 11.54 -27.91
CA ASP A 99 -8.84 10.40 -27.38
C ASP A 99 -7.82 9.91 -28.42
N PRO A 100 -6.66 9.35 -28.04
CA PRO A 100 -6.62 7.89 -27.89
C PRO A 100 -5.70 7.34 -26.78
N ASP A 101 -6.21 6.31 -26.09
CA ASP A 101 -5.56 5.03 -25.77
C ASP A 101 -4.03 5.00 -25.48
N VAL A 102 -3.67 4.74 -24.22
CA VAL A 102 -2.71 3.68 -23.83
C VAL A 102 -2.77 3.48 -22.31
N TRP A 103 -3.59 2.54 -21.86
CA TRP A 103 -3.32 1.83 -20.62
C TRP A 103 -2.86 0.44 -21.01
N ASN A 104 -1.54 0.20 -20.97
CA ASN A 104 -0.98 -1.12 -21.14
C ASN A 104 -1.52 -2.08 -20.06
N VAL A 105 -2.44 -2.97 -20.45
CA VAL A 105 -2.58 -4.38 -20.06
C VAL A 105 -3.14 -5.14 -21.24
#